data_AF-A0A7M7NY68-F1
#
_entry.id   AF-A0A7M7NY68-F1
#
_cell.length_a   1.000
_cell.length_b   1.000
_cell.length_c   1.000
_cell.angle_alpha   90.00
_cell.angle_beta   90.00
_cell.angle_gamma   90.00
#
_symmetry.space_group_name_H-M   'P 1'
#
loop_
_entity.id
_entity.type
_entity.pdbx_description
1 polymer ?
#
loop_
_entity_poly.entity_id
_entity_poly.type
_entity_poly.pdbx_seq_one_letter_code
_entity_poly.pdbx_strand_id
1 'polypeptide(L)'
;MEQADRKTIKRNMVILSKDMDFVSVTPALLARGIFENHHIDKFDSKPSKKEKNMALLMDIETRGPRAFTSLIESLIEANQKHLAKLLGYSASGPSQGQMGQAQAKTAHVNRPAPFGQPTQQVPEVWPARGSSGDYSSTQMDASGSYPQTMVDSDLVYKMKSRPRGIALIINNKNFNTMKERTGTDVDCRNLENVFKQLGFDVRVELSRTMSYESYTNALHHSAIAYIIHNDLTGRDIKQKIDQVRRHNHSQFDCFIFAILTHGKEGSIYGTDERLVKIEDIVGPFGSDRCPTLNGKPKLFFLQACRGERFDGGVEATDGTAVPPTDKAAGDDRAKDQEKPQVDEQDDDQLVNKMLKMALDSTDSFASSRSKVPSQSDMLLAYATVPGFVSWRNSERGSWFIQALTETIIQHARDEDLLSMITMVNGKVARAFESSSAGRHKQMPAPVTMLTKKLYFFPGHYE
;
A
#
# COMPACT_ATOMS: atom_id res chain seq x y z
N MET A 1 21.21 0.77 1.87
CA MET A 1 22.40 1.61 1.72
C MET A 1 21.91 3.01 1.96
N GLU A 2 22.56 3.73 2.88
CA GLU A 2 22.10 5.05 3.31
C GLU A 2 22.35 6.11 2.23
N GLN A 3 21.77 7.30 2.42
CA GLN A 3 21.98 8.40 1.47
C GLN A 3 23.42 8.95 1.54
N ALA A 4 24.11 8.79 2.68
CA ALA A 4 25.52 9.13 2.83
C ALA A 4 26.41 8.19 2.00
N ASP A 5 26.29 6.87 2.19
CA ASP A 5 26.98 5.82 1.43
C ASP A 5 26.92 6.04 -0.09
N ARG A 6 25.70 6.29 -0.61
CA ARG A 6 25.46 6.55 -2.04
C ARG A 6 26.16 7.81 -2.53
N LYS A 7 26.23 8.87 -1.71
CA LYS A 7 27.01 10.08 -2.03
C LYS A 7 28.51 9.78 -2.04
N THR A 8 29.00 8.95 -1.12
CA THR A 8 30.41 8.52 -1.05
C THR A 8 30.83 7.68 -2.26
N ILE A 9 30.01 6.71 -2.69
CA ILE A 9 30.24 5.96 -3.94
C ILE A 9 30.25 6.91 -5.14
N LYS A 10 29.25 7.78 -5.30
CA LYS A 10 29.16 8.72 -6.43
C LYS A 10 30.33 9.68 -6.51
N ARG A 11 30.81 10.19 -5.36
CA ARG A 11 31.97 11.09 -5.29
C ARG A 11 33.27 10.42 -5.74
N ASN A 12 33.42 9.11 -5.51
CA ASN A 12 34.61 8.34 -5.86
C ASN A 12 34.44 7.47 -7.13
N MET A 13 33.27 7.53 -7.78
CA MET A 13 32.85 6.64 -8.88
C MET A 13 33.87 6.55 -10.02
N VAL A 14 34.53 7.67 -10.37
CA VAL A 14 35.52 7.72 -11.45
C VAL A 14 36.74 6.85 -11.11
N ILE A 15 37.27 6.96 -9.90
CA ILE A 15 38.45 6.21 -9.43
C ILE A 15 38.07 4.73 -9.24
N LEU A 16 36.97 4.47 -8.52
CA LEU A 16 36.48 3.11 -8.28
C LEU A 16 36.19 2.37 -9.59
N SER A 17 35.58 3.02 -10.58
CA SER A 17 35.32 2.39 -11.88
C SER A 17 36.60 1.99 -12.61
N LYS A 18 37.67 2.79 -12.53
CA LYS A 18 38.91 2.54 -13.25
C LYS A 18 39.78 1.48 -12.56
N ASP A 19 39.95 1.62 -11.25
CA ASP A 19 41.06 0.97 -10.56
C ASP A 19 40.62 -0.33 -9.84
N MET A 20 39.36 -0.43 -9.39
CA MET A 20 38.82 -1.63 -8.72
C MET A 20 39.02 -2.90 -9.55
N ASP A 21 39.57 -3.96 -8.96
CA ASP A 21 39.65 -5.25 -9.64
C ASP A 21 38.35 -6.04 -9.48
N PHE A 22 37.62 -6.15 -10.59
CA PHE A 22 36.34 -6.84 -10.69
C PHE A 22 36.43 -8.31 -10.29
N VAL A 23 37.47 -9.01 -10.74
CA VAL A 23 37.62 -10.46 -10.56
C VAL A 23 37.87 -10.82 -9.10
N SER A 24 38.68 -10.02 -8.39
CA SER A 24 38.96 -10.27 -6.97
C SER A 24 37.83 -9.84 -6.02
N VAL A 25 37.05 -8.80 -6.37
CA VAL A 25 35.98 -8.26 -5.49
C VAL A 25 34.65 -9.03 -5.64
N THR A 26 34.35 -9.52 -6.84
CA THR A 26 33.05 -10.13 -7.15
C THR A 26 32.74 -11.42 -6.37
N PRO A 27 33.66 -12.38 -6.20
CA PRO A 27 33.41 -13.61 -5.43
C PRO A 27 33.02 -13.33 -3.97
N ALA A 28 33.62 -12.31 -3.35
CA ALA A 28 33.33 -11.88 -1.99
C ALA A 28 31.93 -11.24 -1.86
N LEU A 29 31.46 -10.54 -2.90
CA LEU A 29 30.09 -9.99 -2.97
C LEU A 29 29.03 -11.06 -3.27
N LEU A 30 29.37 -12.08 -4.07
CA LEU A 30 28.54 -13.26 -4.31
C LEU A 30 28.36 -14.08 -3.02
N ALA A 31 29.47 -14.40 -2.33
CA ALA A 31 29.45 -15.17 -1.09
C ALA A 31 28.64 -14.47 0.03
N ARG A 32 28.58 -13.13 0.02
CA ARG A 32 27.77 -12.31 0.93
C ARG A 32 26.31 -12.12 0.48
N GLY A 33 25.91 -12.65 -0.68
CA GLY A 33 24.56 -12.52 -1.23
C GLY A 33 24.19 -11.09 -1.66
N ILE A 34 25.18 -10.22 -1.93
CA ILE A 34 24.94 -8.87 -2.46
C ILE A 34 24.58 -8.92 -3.95
N PHE A 35 25.16 -9.89 -4.65
CA PHE A 35 24.85 -10.23 -6.04
C PHE A 35 24.61 -11.74 -6.17
N GLU A 36 24.02 -12.13 -7.29
CA GLU A 36 23.86 -13.52 -7.72
C GLU A 36 24.58 -13.71 -9.06
N ASN A 37 24.93 -14.95 -9.44
CA ASN A 37 25.73 -15.24 -10.64
C ASN A 37 25.19 -14.57 -11.92
N HIS A 38 23.87 -14.53 -12.12
CA HIS A 38 23.25 -13.89 -13.30
C HIS A 38 23.48 -12.37 -13.39
N HIS A 39 23.75 -11.71 -12.25
CA HIS A 39 24.19 -10.30 -12.24
C HIS A 39 25.63 -10.17 -12.73
N ILE A 40 26.46 -11.16 -12.46
CA ILE A 40 27.86 -11.17 -12.88
C ILE A 40 27.94 -11.37 -14.38
N ASP A 41 27.13 -12.25 -14.97
CA ASP A 41 26.99 -12.37 -16.43
C ASP A 41 26.60 -11.02 -17.08
N LYS A 42 25.66 -10.28 -16.47
CA LYS A 42 25.27 -8.92 -16.89
C LYS A 42 26.44 -7.93 -16.79
N PHE A 43 27.29 -8.02 -15.77
CA PHE A 43 28.47 -7.16 -15.64
C PHE A 43 29.61 -7.58 -16.57
N ASP A 44 29.89 -8.87 -16.70
CA ASP A 44 30.94 -9.43 -17.55
C ASP A 44 30.66 -9.28 -19.04
N SER A 45 29.39 -9.13 -19.42
CA SER A 45 28.98 -8.72 -20.78
C SER A 45 29.43 -7.30 -21.18
N LYS A 46 29.96 -6.48 -20.26
CA LYS A 46 30.45 -5.13 -20.58
C LYS A 46 31.87 -5.16 -21.16
N PRO A 47 32.16 -4.40 -22.23
CA PRO A 47 33.36 -4.60 -23.03
C PRO A 47 34.65 -4.13 -22.37
N SER A 48 34.61 -3.15 -21.44
CA SER A 48 35.80 -2.71 -20.69
C SER A 48 35.67 -2.93 -19.17
N LYS A 49 36.82 -3.16 -18.49
CA LYS A 49 36.93 -3.22 -17.02
C LYS A 49 36.20 -2.05 -16.34
N LYS A 50 36.31 -0.85 -16.91
CA LYS A 50 35.67 0.36 -16.41
C LYS A 50 34.14 0.27 -16.42
N GLU A 51 33.56 -0.28 -17.48
CA GLU A 51 32.11 -0.46 -17.61
C GLU A 51 31.60 -1.63 -16.77
N LYS A 52 32.37 -2.72 -16.62
CA LYS A 52 32.07 -3.82 -15.66
C LYS A 52 31.92 -3.26 -14.24
N ASN A 53 32.94 -2.53 -13.80
CA ASN A 53 32.98 -1.88 -12.49
C ASN A 53 31.88 -0.82 -12.33
N MET A 54 31.63 0.01 -13.34
CA MET A 54 30.58 1.04 -13.27
C MET A 54 29.18 0.41 -13.20
N ALA A 55 28.93 -0.68 -13.93
CA ALA A 55 27.68 -1.42 -13.83
C ALA A 55 27.49 -2.04 -12.43
N LEU A 56 28.54 -2.66 -11.86
CA LEU A 56 28.51 -3.18 -10.49
C LEU A 56 28.28 -2.06 -9.46
N LEU A 57 28.98 -0.93 -9.57
CA LEU A 57 28.88 0.20 -8.63
C LEU A 57 27.54 0.95 -8.74
N MET A 58 26.86 0.91 -9.89
CA MET A 58 25.49 1.41 -10.02
C MET A 58 24.47 0.42 -9.44
N ASP A 59 24.60 -0.87 -9.77
CA ASP A 59 23.68 -1.90 -9.27
C ASP A 59 23.84 -2.10 -7.74
N ILE A 60 25.03 -1.90 -7.14
CA ILE A 60 25.26 -2.08 -5.69
C ILE A 60 24.55 -1.04 -4.84
N GLU A 61 24.29 0.17 -5.36
CA GLU A 61 23.47 1.19 -4.69
C GLU A 61 22.03 0.72 -4.40
N THR A 62 21.59 -0.34 -5.06
CA THR A 62 20.24 -0.92 -4.94
C THR A 62 20.17 -2.13 -3.99
N ARG A 63 21.29 -2.71 -3.55
CA ARG A 63 21.37 -4.02 -2.84
C ARG A 63 21.16 -3.97 -1.32
N GLY A 64 20.23 -3.13 -0.84
CA GLY A 64 19.85 -3.09 0.58
C GLY A 64 20.90 -2.47 1.51
N PRO A 65 20.73 -2.52 2.85
CA PRO A 65 21.58 -1.84 3.83
C PRO A 65 23.04 -2.35 3.85
N ARG A 66 23.26 -3.66 3.83
CA ARG A 66 24.59 -4.26 4.02
C ARG A 66 25.56 -4.09 2.86
N ALA A 67 25.07 -3.75 1.68
CA ALA A 67 25.88 -3.69 0.45
C ALA A 67 27.05 -2.70 0.50
N PHE A 68 26.96 -1.61 1.27
CA PHE A 68 28.06 -0.67 1.43
C PHE A 68 29.22 -1.26 2.25
N THR A 69 28.90 -1.80 3.42
CA THR A 69 29.86 -2.50 4.29
C THR A 69 30.46 -3.71 3.57
N SER A 70 29.64 -4.50 2.88
CA SER A 70 30.10 -5.65 2.10
C SER A 70 30.99 -5.27 0.91
N LEU A 71 30.81 -4.11 0.28
CA LEU A 71 31.74 -3.58 -0.72
C LEU A 71 33.09 -3.23 -0.08
N ILE A 72 33.08 -2.56 1.06
CA ILE A 72 34.29 -2.20 1.81
C ILE A 72 35.06 -3.45 2.26
N GLU A 73 34.36 -4.44 2.84
CA GLU A 73 34.94 -5.74 3.21
C GLU A 73 35.54 -6.47 2.01
N SER A 74 34.81 -6.55 0.89
CA SER A 74 35.27 -7.23 -0.33
C SER A 74 36.50 -6.55 -0.95
N LEU A 75 36.58 -5.21 -0.86
CA LEU A 75 37.78 -4.46 -1.25
C LEU A 75 38.96 -4.72 -0.31
N ILE A 76 38.73 -4.93 1.00
CA ILE A 76 39.79 -5.25 1.97
C ILE A 76 40.32 -6.67 1.75
N GLU A 77 39.42 -7.65 1.55
CA GLU A 77 39.74 -9.05 1.25
C GLU A 77 40.49 -9.19 -0.07
N ALA A 78 40.08 -8.45 -1.11
CA ALA A 78 40.78 -8.34 -2.38
C ALA A 78 42.07 -7.49 -2.33
N ASN A 79 42.59 -7.19 -1.13
CA ASN A 79 43.79 -6.39 -0.83
C ASN A 79 43.80 -4.96 -1.44
N GLN A 80 42.63 -4.42 -1.81
CA GLN A 80 42.43 -3.08 -2.37
C GLN A 80 42.10 -2.05 -1.27
N LYS A 81 42.84 -2.09 -0.16
CA LYS A 81 42.64 -1.22 1.02
C LYS A 81 42.69 0.28 0.69
N HIS A 82 43.40 0.67 -0.36
CA HIS A 82 43.45 2.06 -0.85
C HIS A 82 42.08 2.54 -1.39
N LEU A 83 41.30 1.67 -2.04
CA LEU A 83 39.94 1.97 -2.50
C LEU A 83 38.93 1.92 -1.35
N ALA A 84 39.08 0.97 -0.43
CA ALA A 84 38.27 0.94 0.80
C ALA A 84 38.40 2.24 1.60
N LYS A 85 39.61 2.83 1.67
CA LYS A 85 39.86 4.12 2.33
C LYS A 85 39.12 5.29 1.66
N LEU A 86 38.95 5.28 0.33
CA LEU A 86 38.13 6.27 -0.38
C LEU A 86 36.64 6.18 -0.01
N LEU A 87 36.18 5.01 0.42
CA LEU A 87 34.83 4.77 0.93
C LEU A 87 34.67 5.00 2.44
N GLY A 88 35.70 5.50 3.13
CA GLY A 88 35.64 5.84 4.56
C GLY A 88 36.18 4.78 5.52
N TYR A 89 36.81 3.71 5.03
CA TYR A 89 37.49 2.73 5.90
C TYR A 89 38.70 3.35 6.61
N SER A 90 38.74 3.23 7.94
CA SER A 90 39.90 3.53 8.79
C SER A 90 40.37 2.24 9.49
N ALA A 91 41.68 2.09 9.65
CA ALA A 91 42.31 0.83 10.11
C ALA A 91 42.27 0.61 11.64
N SER A 92 41.38 1.30 12.36
CA SER A 92 41.25 1.28 13.83
C SER A 92 39.92 0.62 14.24
N GLY A 93 39.97 -0.65 14.67
CA GLY A 93 38.82 -1.45 15.15
C GLY A 93 38.32 -1.07 16.56
N PRO A 94 37.33 -1.80 17.11
CA PRO A 94 37.44 -3.22 17.53
C PRO A 94 36.26 -4.11 17.04
N SER A 95 36.10 -5.42 17.31
CA SER A 95 36.85 -6.51 18.01
C SER A 95 36.41 -7.90 17.44
N GLN A 96 36.81 -9.02 18.07
CA GLN A 96 36.34 -10.40 17.80
C GLN A 96 35.61 -11.04 19.00
N GLY A 97 34.77 -12.05 18.74
CA GLY A 97 34.15 -12.98 19.72
C GLY A 97 32.62 -13.09 19.53
N GLN A 98 31.98 -14.27 19.45
CA GLN A 98 32.41 -15.66 19.70
C GLN A 98 32.01 -16.61 18.54
N MET A 99 32.75 -17.71 18.38
CA MET A 99 32.32 -18.88 17.60
C MET A 99 31.45 -19.80 18.46
N GLY A 100 30.40 -20.37 17.87
CA GLY A 100 29.72 -21.58 18.35
C GLY A 100 29.57 -22.57 17.20
N GLN A 101 30.27 -23.70 17.26
CA GLN A 101 30.17 -24.76 16.25
C GLN A 101 29.00 -25.70 16.54
N ALA A 102 28.14 -25.96 15.56
CA ALA A 102 27.17 -27.06 15.60
C ALA A 102 26.94 -27.66 14.20
N GLN A 103 27.78 -28.64 13.88
CA GLN A 103 27.57 -29.80 12.98
C GLN A 103 26.62 -29.67 11.78
N ALA A 104 27.19 -29.86 10.58
CA ALA A 104 26.41 -30.23 9.40
C ALA A 104 25.76 -31.61 9.55
N LYS A 105 24.47 -31.70 9.21
CA LYS A 105 23.81 -32.94 8.77
C LYS A 105 23.14 -32.71 7.43
N THR A 106 23.15 -33.74 6.59
CA THR A 106 22.87 -33.69 5.16
C THR A 106 21.37 -33.79 4.81
N ALA A 107 21.05 -33.28 3.62
CA ALA A 107 19.89 -33.58 2.78
C ALA A 107 18.47 -33.31 3.35
N HIS A 108 17.79 -32.32 2.76
CA HIS A 108 16.76 -32.66 1.76
C HIS A 108 16.45 -31.54 0.76
N VAL A 109 16.09 -32.00 -0.43
CA VAL A 109 15.73 -31.32 -1.67
C VAL A 109 14.58 -30.29 -1.53
N ASN A 110 14.52 -29.31 -2.46
CA ASN A 110 13.48 -28.29 -2.71
C ASN A 110 13.49 -26.98 -1.88
N ARG A 111 13.96 -25.89 -2.51
CA ARG A 111 13.41 -24.53 -2.33
C ARG A 111 13.31 -23.82 -3.70
N PRO A 112 12.15 -23.22 -4.05
CA PRO A 112 11.98 -22.47 -5.30
C PRO A 112 12.54 -21.04 -5.23
N ALA A 113 12.60 -20.40 -6.41
CA ALA A 113 13.25 -19.12 -6.70
C ALA A 113 12.75 -17.89 -5.90
N PRO A 114 13.58 -16.82 -5.79
CA PRO A 114 13.18 -15.55 -5.19
C PRO A 114 12.25 -14.71 -6.10
N PHE A 115 11.74 -13.60 -5.54
CA PHE A 115 10.83 -12.63 -6.15
C PHE A 115 9.37 -13.07 -6.34
N GLY A 116 8.59 -12.85 -5.28
CA GLY A 116 7.15 -12.74 -5.36
C GLY A 116 6.50 -12.58 -3.99
N GLN A 117 5.27 -12.07 -3.96
CA GLN A 117 4.42 -12.19 -2.77
C GLN A 117 4.37 -13.66 -2.33
N PRO A 118 4.46 -13.98 -1.02
CA PRO A 118 4.36 -15.34 -0.54
C PRO A 118 3.02 -15.96 -0.94
N THR A 119 3.06 -17.17 -1.51
CA THR A 119 1.86 -17.95 -1.89
C THR A 119 1.66 -19.13 -0.93
N GLN A 120 1.84 -18.90 0.37
CA GLN A 120 1.57 -19.92 1.38
C GLN A 120 0.09 -19.86 1.79
N GLN A 121 -0.49 -21.03 2.06
CA GLN A 121 -1.89 -21.14 2.48
C GLN A 121 -2.08 -20.50 3.86
N VAL A 122 -3.10 -19.63 3.95
CA VAL A 122 -3.41 -18.84 5.14
C VAL A 122 -4.28 -19.68 6.10
N PRO A 123 -3.87 -19.91 7.36
CA PRO A 123 -4.70 -20.59 8.37
C PRO A 123 -5.86 -19.70 8.84
N GLU A 124 -6.85 -20.28 9.52
CA GLU A 124 -7.99 -19.52 10.06
C GLU A 124 -7.53 -18.58 11.20
N VAL A 125 -8.08 -17.38 11.37
CA VAL A 125 -9.51 -17.03 11.21
C VAL A 125 -9.72 -15.75 10.39
N TRP A 126 -10.89 -15.69 9.75
CA TRP A 126 -11.38 -14.66 8.84
C TRP A 126 -10.86 -14.77 7.39
N PRO A 127 -11.74 -15.07 6.42
CA PRO A 127 -13.16 -15.38 6.61
C PRO A 127 -13.33 -16.71 7.41
N ALA A 128 -14.55 -17.02 7.87
CA ALA A 128 -14.80 -18.18 8.74
C ALA A 128 -14.26 -19.51 8.17
N ARG A 129 -13.94 -20.48 9.04
CA ARG A 129 -13.50 -21.84 8.64
C ARG A 129 -14.56 -22.46 7.71
N GLY A 130 -14.23 -22.60 6.42
CA GLY A 130 -15.13 -23.06 5.36
C GLY A 130 -15.60 -22.00 4.34
N SER A 131 -15.38 -20.71 4.60
CA SER A 131 -15.64 -19.65 3.62
C SER A 131 -14.56 -19.61 2.53
N SER A 132 -15.01 -19.46 1.28
CA SER A 132 -14.17 -19.29 0.09
C SER A 132 -13.46 -17.93 0.03
N GLY A 133 -13.88 -16.94 0.83
CA GLY A 133 -13.50 -15.54 0.63
C GLY A 133 -14.08 -14.91 -0.64
N ASP A 134 -14.95 -15.63 -1.34
CA ASP A 134 -15.70 -15.16 -2.50
C ASP A 134 -17.02 -14.54 -2.02
N TYR A 135 -17.05 -13.21 -2.04
CA TYR A 135 -18.21 -12.40 -1.69
C TYR A 135 -18.94 -11.92 -2.95
N SER A 136 -18.66 -12.47 -4.14
CA SER A 136 -19.20 -11.96 -5.40
C SER A 136 -20.71 -12.19 -5.59
N SER A 137 -21.33 -13.00 -4.72
CA SER A 137 -22.79 -13.24 -4.67
C SER A 137 -23.47 -12.71 -3.41
N THR A 138 -22.70 -12.30 -2.38
CA THR A 138 -23.25 -11.82 -1.11
C THR A 138 -24.00 -10.51 -1.32
N GLN A 139 -25.21 -10.40 -0.77
CA GLN A 139 -26.05 -9.21 -0.86
C GLN A 139 -25.88 -8.32 0.37
N MET A 140 -25.90 -7.01 0.15
CA MET A 140 -25.84 -5.91 1.12
C MET A 140 -27.25 -5.49 1.51
N ASP A 141 -27.45 -5.03 2.75
CA ASP A 141 -28.75 -4.51 3.17
C ASP A 141 -29.02 -3.12 2.58
N ALA A 142 -29.88 -3.10 1.57
CA ALA A 142 -30.42 -1.91 0.91
C ALA A 142 -31.90 -1.66 1.25
N SER A 143 -32.43 -2.26 2.33
CA SER A 143 -33.85 -2.17 2.71
C SER A 143 -34.19 -0.91 3.52
N GLY A 144 -35.47 -0.53 3.59
CA GLY A 144 -35.91 0.60 4.42
C GLY A 144 -35.42 1.99 3.97
N SER A 145 -35.48 2.96 4.87
CA SER A 145 -35.17 4.37 4.61
C SER A 145 -34.07 4.93 5.53
N TYR A 146 -33.46 6.03 5.11
CA TYR A 146 -32.47 6.79 5.88
C TYR A 146 -33.11 8.05 6.48
N PRO A 147 -32.68 8.52 7.66
CA PRO A 147 -33.15 9.79 8.22
C PRO A 147 -32.80 10.95 7.27
N GLN A 148 -33.81 11.66 6.78
CA GLN A 148 -33.61 12.74 5.80
C GLN A 148 -32.68 13.84 6.33
N THR A 149 -32.72 14.11 7.64
CA THR A 149 -31.82 15.05 8.35
C THR A 149 -30.34 14.65 8.31
N MET A 150 -30.02 13.36 8.17
CA MET A 150 -28.66 12.87 7.95
C MET A 150 -28.27 12.99 6.46
N VAL A 151 -29.18 12.58 5.58
CA VAL A 151 -29.00 12.52 4.12
C VAL A 151 -28.82 13.92 3.50
N ASP A 152 -29.50 14.93 4.03
CA ASP A 152 -29.42 16.34 3.60
C ASP A 152 -28.46 17.18 4.45
N SER A 153 -27.68 16.56 5.35
CA SER A 153 -26.74 17.28 6.20
C SER A 153 -25.57 17.87 5.40
N ASP A 154 -25.29 19.16 5.58
CA ASP A 154 -24.09 19.81 5.03
C ASP A 154 -22.76 19.19 5.52
N LEU A 155 -22.77 18.38 6.59
CA LEU A 155 -21.62 17.64 7.08
C LEU A 155 -21.41 16.29 6.36
N VAL A 156 -22.31 15.92 5.43
CA VAL A 156 -22.29 14.68 4.67
C VAL A 156 -22.12 14.98 3.18
N TYR A 157 -21.37 14.15 2.45
CA TYR A 157 -21.33 14.23 0.99
C TYR A 157 -22.65 13.78 0.38
N LYS A 158 -23.18 14.52 -0.61
CA LYS A 158 -24.29 14.03 -1.43
C LYS A 158 -23.89 12.68 -2.03
N MET A 159 -24.66 11.64 -1.71
CA MET A 159 -24.51 10.27 -2.20
C MET A 159 -25.91 9.71 -2.48
N LYS A 160 -26.50 10.11 -3.61
CA LYS A 160 -27.90 9.83 -4.03
C LYS A 160 -28.08 9.66 -5.55
N SER A 161 -27.16 10.15 -6.38
CA SER A 161 -27.25 10.10 -7.84
C SER A 161 -27.16 8.66 -8.37
N ARG A 162 -27.86 8.36 -9.46
CA ARG A 162 -27.83 7.05 -10.13
C ARG A 162 -27.39 7.17 -11.61
N PRO A 163 -26.24 6.58 -12.01
CA PRO A 163 -25.26 5.88 -11.17
C PRO A 163 -24.50 6.86 -10.25
N ARG A 164 -23.98 6.36 -9.12
CA ARG A 164 -23.23 7.20 -8.15
C ARG A 164 -21.95 7.80 -8.72
N GLY A 165 -21.33 7.10 -9.68
CA GLY A 165 -20.11 7.53 -10.33
C GLY A 165 -19.47 6.47 -11.20
N ILE A 166 -18.26 6.76 -11.66
CA ILE A 166 -17.39 5.80 -12.32
C ILE A 166 -16.52 5.13 -11.25
N ALA A 167 -16.45 3.79 -11.28
CA ALA A 167 -15.47 3.02 -10.52
C ALA A 167 -14.51 2.29 -11.47
N LEU A 168 -13.24 2.71 -11.55
CA LEU A 168 -12.25 2.06 -12.41
C LEU A 168 -11.49 0.99 -11.61
N ILE A 169 -11.62 -0.29 -11.98
CA ILE A 169 -10.83 -1.40 -11.43
C ILE A 169 -9.74 -1.79 -12.45
N ILE A 170 -8.49 -1.81 -12.02
CA ILE A 170 -7.36 -2.37 -12.78
C ILE A 170 -6.84 -3.60 -12.06
N ASN A 171 -6.94 -4.77 -12.71
CA ASN A 171 -6.58 -6.07 -12.17
C ASN A 171 -5.38 -6.65 -12.93
N ASN A 172 -4.17 -6.42 -12.43
CA ASN A 172 -2.95 -6.96 -13.04
C ASN A 172 -2.60 -8.30 -12.38
N LYS A 173 -2.72 -9.38 -13.14
CA LYS A 173 -2.46 -10.75 -12.75
C LYS A 173 -1.15 -11.28 -13.34
N ASN A 174 -0.97 -11.09 -14.64
CA ASN A 174 0.11 -11.67 -15.44
C ASN A 174 1.20 -10.63 -15.71
N PHE A 175 2.46 -10.98 -15.48
CA PHE A 175 3.62 -10.09 -15.67
C PHE A 175 4.71 -10.84 -16.44
N ASN A 176 5.63 -10.11 -17.08
CA ASN A 176 6.64 -10.70 -17.97
C ASN A 176 7.62 -11.65 -17.26
N THR A 177 8.08 -11.28 -16.07
CA THR A 177 9.09 -11.98 -15.25
C THR A 177 8.69 -12.03 -13.77
N MET A 178 7.95 -11.04 -13.27
CA MET A 178 7.39 -11.03 -11.93
C MET A 178 6.35 -12.13 -11.76
N LYS A 179 6.31 -12.73 -10.56
CA LYS A 179 5.37 -13.79 -10.21
C LYS A 179 3.90 -13.41 -10.44
N GLU A 180 3.13 -14.33 -11.02
CA GLU A 180 1.69 -14.20 -11.22
C GLU A 180 0.92 -13.87 -9.92
N ARG A 181 -0.15 -13.07 -10.01
CA ARG A 181 -0.99 -12.67 -8.88
C ARG A 181 -2.27 -13.51 -8.72
N THR A 182 -2.18 -14.83 -8.86
CA THR A 182 -3.27 -15.82 -8.67
C THR A 182 -4.22 -15.47 -7.50
N GLY A 183 -5.54 -15.50 -7.71
CA GLY A 183 -6.53 -15.09 -6.70
C GLY A 183 -6.87 -13.59 -6.71
N THR A 184 -6.14 -12.75 -7.44
CA THR A 184 -6.53 -11.35 -7.70
C THR A 184 -7.88 -11.23 -8.44
N ASP A 185 -8.30 -12.29 -9.13
CA ASP A 185 -9.61 -12.34 -9.79
C ASP A 185 -10.76 -12.54 -8.79
N VAL A 186 -10.48 -13.05 -7.59
CA VAL A 186 -11.45 -13.09 -6.48
C VAL A 186 -11.62 -11.68 -5.92
N ASP A 187 -10.50 -10.99 -5.66
CA ASP A 187 -10.48 -9.58 -5.25
C ASP A 187 -11.26 -8.70 -6.24
N CYS A 188 -11.04 -8.90 -7.55
CA CYS A 188 -11.71 -8.16 -8.61
C CYS A 188 -13.23 -8.40 -8.61
N ARG A 189 -13.68 -9.66 -8.51
CA ARG A 189 -15.11 -10.01 -8.49
C ARG A 189 -15.81 -9.54 -7.21
N ASN A 190 -15.11 -9.56 -6.07
CA ASN A 190 -15.63 -9.03 -4.81
C ASN A 190 -15.84 -7.52 -4.89
N LEU A 191 -14.85 -6.76 -5.39
CA LEU A 191 -14.96 -5.31 -5.59
C LEU A 191 -16.05 -4.95 -6.61
N GLU A 192 -16.13 -5.71 -7.72
CA GLU A 192 -17.19 -5.55 -8.72
C GLU A 192 -18.59 -5.72 -8.11
N ASN A 193 -18.81 -6.78 -7.33
CA ASN A 193 -20.10 -7.01 -6.67
C ASN A 193 -20.46 -5.88 -5.71
N VAL A 194 -19.50 -5.44 -4.88
CA VAL A 194 -19.71 -4.32 -3.96
C VAL A 194 -20.07 -3.03 -4.70
N PHE A 195 -19.30 -2.64 -5.71
CA PHE A 195 -19.56 -1.38 -6.42
C PHE A 195 -20.89 -1.42 -7.20
N LYS A 196 -21.30 -2.58 -7.75
CA LYS A 196 -22.66 -2.74 -8.33
C LYS A 196 -23.75 -2.43 -7.30
N GLN A 197 -23.70 -3.07 -6.13
CA GLN A 197 -24.72 -2.92 -5.09
C GLN A 197 -24.74 -1.51 -4.48
N LEU A 198 -23.57 -0.86 -4.44
CA LEU A 198 -23.46 0.56 -4.11
C LEU A 198 -23.98 1.50 -5.22
N GLY A 199 -24.55 1.02 -6.32
CA GLY A 199 -25.17 1.87 -7.35
C GLY A 199 -24.22 2.47 -8.38
N PHE A 200 -23.04 1.87 -8.55
CA PHE A 200 -22.18 2.10 -9.71
C PHE A 200 -22.59 1.11 -10.80
N ASP A 201 -23.59 1.47 -11.63
CA ASP A 201 -24.28 0.55 -12.56
C ASP A 201 -23.89 0.72 -14.05
N VAL A 202 -23.48 -0.38 -14.71
CA VAL A 202 -22.80 -0.38 -16.02
C VAL A 202 -23.76 -0.57 -17.20
N ARG A 203 -23.46 0.11 -18.31
CA ARG A 203 -23.92 -0.31 -19.64
C ARG A 203 -22.73 -0.83 -20.45
N VAL A 204 -23.00 -1.92 -21.17
CA VAL A 204 -21.99 -2.83 -21.71
C VAL A 204 -21.33 -2.25 -22.97
N GLU A 205 -19.99 -2.18 -22.99
CA GLU A 205 -19.24 -2.01 -24.23
C GLU A 205 -19.12 -3.38 -24.94
N LEU A 206 -20.15 -3.74 -25.73
CA LEU A 206 -20.20 -5.01 -26.46
C LEU A 206 -19.17 -5.03 -27.59
N SER A 207 -18.08 -5.78 -27.38
CA SER A 207 -17.06 -6.02 -28.41
C SER A 207 -17.50 -7.12 -29.38
N ARG A 208 -17.58 -6.76 -30.67
CA ARG A 208 -17.63 -7.64 -31.87
C ARG A 208 -18.89 -8.50 -32.08
N THR A 209 -19.98 -7.87 -32.53
CA THR A 209 -20.48 -7.97 -33.94
C THR A 209 -21.81 -7.22 -34.08
N MET A 210 -21.80 -5.93 -34.42
CA MET A 210 -22.98 -5.17 -34.88
C MET A 210 -22.58 -4.08 -35.89
N SER A 211 -23.53 -3.65 -36.72
CA SER A 211 -23.31 -2.77 -37.87
C SER A 211 -23.20 -1.27 -37.50
N TYR A 212 -22.62 -0.51 -38.42
CA TYR A 212 -22.18 0.87 -38.21
C TYR A 212 -23.32 1.89 -38.01
N GLU A 213 -24.55 1.61 -38.45
CA GLU A 213 -25.70 2.53 -38.27
C GLU A 213 -26.38 2.37 -36.90
N SER A 214 -26.28 1.22 -36.24
CA SER A 214 -26.75 1.08 -34.85
C SER A 214 -25.80 1.75 -33.83
N TYR A 215 -24.52 1.92 -34.23
CA TYR A 215 -23.45 2.48 -33.40
C TYR A 215 -23.67 3.96 -33.05
N THR A 216 -24.06 4.79 -34.02
CA THR A 216 -24.15 6.25 -33.85
C THR A 216 -25.33 6.70 -32.99
N ASN A 217 -26.46 5.99 -33.05
CA ASN A 217 -27.67 6.32 -32.28
C ASN A 217 -27.62 5.83 -30.82
N ALA A 218 -26.84 4.78 -30.53
CA ALA A 218 -26.65 4.30 -29.15
C ALA A 218 -25.64 5.15 -28.34
N LEU A 219 -24.67 5.79 -29.00
CA LEU A 219 -23.54 6.44 -28.33
C LEU A 219 -23.76 7.89 -27.88
N HIS A 220 -24.87 8.53 -28.24
CA HIS A 220 -25.16 9.89 -27.77
C HIS A 220 -25.79 9.98 -26.36
N HIS A 221 -26.26 8.87 -25.77
CA HIS A 221 -26.90 8.89 -24.45
C HIS A 221 -26.50 7.73 -23.52
N SER A 222 -25.67 8.07 -22.52
CA SER A 222 -25.50 7.36 -21.24
C SER A 222 -25.03 5.89 -21.29
N ALA A 223 -23.73 5.66 -21.04
CA ALA A 223 -23.18 4.31 -20.82
C ALA A 223 -21.79 4.23 -20.15
N ILE A 224 -21.55 4.81 -18.95
CA ILE A 224 -20.43 4.37 -18.07
C ILE A 224 -20.82 4.48 -16.59
N ALA A 225 -20.90 3.33 -15.90
CA ALA A 225 -20.31 3.20 -14.56
C ALA A 225 -19.18 2.16 -14.64
N TYR A 226 -18.91 1.39 -13.57
CA TYR A 226 -17.60 0.78 -13.33
C TYR A 226 -16.91 0.08 -14.54
N ILE A 227 -15.61 0.34 -14.69
CA ILE A 227 -14.78 -0.16 -15.79
C ILE A 227 -13.77 -1.14 -15.22
N ILE A 228 -13.74 -2.39 -15.71
CA ILE A 228 -12.71 -3.37 -15.34
C ILE A 228 -11.72 -3.52 -16.49
N HIS A 229 -10.43 -3.41 -16.19
CA HIS A 229 -9.35 -3.76 -17.11
C HIS A 229 -8.39 -4.75 -16.47
N ASN A 230 -8.04 -5.79 -17.22
CA ASN A 230 -7.05 -6.78 -16.81
C ASN A 230 -5.70 -6.48 -17.47
N ASP A 231 -4.62 -6.82 -16.75
CA ASP A 231 -3.25 -6.92 -17.26
C ASP A 231 -2.69 -5.68 -18.02
N LEU A 232 -2.97 -4.48 -17.54
CA LEU A 232 -2.51 -3.24 -18.16
C LEU A 232 -1.01 -2.95 -17.93
N THR A 233 -0.33 -2.51 -19.01
CA THR A 233 1.04 -1.99 -18.92
C THR A 233 1.08 -0.66 -18.19
N GLY A 234 2.27 -0.23 -17.73
CA GLY A 234 2.44 1.06 -17.08
C GLY A 234 2.09 2.25 -17.98
N ARG A 235 2.14 2.07 -19.31
CA ARG A 235 1.64 3.04 -20.29
C ARG A 235 0.11 3.06 -20.32
N ASP A 236 -0.51 1.90 -20.38
CA ASP A 236 -1.97 1.78 -20.54
C ASP A 236 -2.71 2.19 -19.27
N ILE A 237 -2.14 1.93 -18.08
CA ILE A 237 -2.61 2.49 -16.81
C ILE A 237 -2.71 4.02 -16.90
N LYS A 238 -1.63 4.70 -17.33
CA LYS A 238 -1.61 6.17 -17.48
C LYS A 238 -2.62 6.66 -18.51
N GLN A 239 -2.74 5.97 -19.65
CA GLN A 239 -3.74 6.29 -20.67
C GLN A 239 -5.17 6.13 -20.13
N LYS A 240 -5.44 5.10 -19.32
CA LYS A 240 -6.77 4.86 -18.75
C LYS A 240 -7.15 5.90 -17.70
N ILE A 241 -6.20 6.31 -16.85
CA ILE A 241 -6.37 7.44 -15.92
C ILE A 241 -6.69 8.72 -16.67
N ASP A 242 -5.92 9.02 -17.72
CA ASP A 242 -6.07 10.22 -18.54
C ASP A 242 -7.38 10.20 -19.37
N GLN A 243 -7.87 9.02 -19.77
CA GLN A 243 -9.20 8.84 -20.36
C GLN A 243 -10.30 9.13 -19.33
N VAL A 244 -10.29 8.48 -18.17
CA VAL A 244 -11.36 8.61 -17.15
C VAL A 244 -11.39 10.00 -16.52
N ARG A 245 -10.24 10.66 -16.34
CA ARG A 245 -10.15 12.07 -15.93
C ARG A 245 -10.95 13.01 -16.84
N ARG A 246 -10.91 12.79 -18.16
CA ARG A 246 -11.58 13.67 -19.14
C ARG A 246 -13.09 13.47 -19.22
N HIS A 247 -13.66 12.50 -18.50
CA HIS A 247 -15.10 12.31 -18.48
C HIS A 247 -15.80 13.45 -17.75
N ASN A 248 -17.04 13.74 -18.17
CA ASN A 248 -17.87 14.71 -17.47
C ASN A 248 -18.49 14.07 -16.21
N HIS A 249 -17.84 14.25 -15.07
CA HIS A 249 -18.33 13.75 -13.77
C HIS A 249 -19.44 14.61 -13.14
N SER A 250 -19.96 15.63 -13.82
CA SER A 250 -20.89 16.60 -13.20
C SER A 250 -22.17 15.96 -12.67
N GLN A 251 -22.69 14.93 -13.36
CA GLN A 251 -23.90 14.18 -12.99
C GLN A 251 -23.70 13.12 -11.89
N PHE A 252 -22.44 12.83 -11.54
CA PHE A 252 -22.08 11.82 -10.54
C PHE A 252 -21.85 12.46 -9.19
N ASP A 253 -21.94 11.68 -8.12
CA ASP A 253 -21.61 12.14 -6.77
C ASP A 253 -20.14 11.92 -6.42
N CYS A 254 -19.52 10.88 -6.95
CA CYS A 254 -18.18 10.46 -6.55
C CYS A 254 -17.40 9.78 -7.68
N PHE A 255 -16.14 9.47 -7.40
CA PHE A 255 -15.28 8.66 -8.25
C PHE A 255 -14.57 7.60 -7.42
N ILE A 256 -14.46 6.38 -7.97
CA ILE A 256 -13.70 5.28 -7.38
C ILE A 256 -12.60 4.83 -8.35
N PHE A 257 -11.44 4.53 -7.79
CA PHE A 257 -10.35 3.83 -8.45
C PHE A 257 -9.89 2.68 -7.55
N ALA A 258 -9.79 1.47 -8.08
CA ALA A 258 -9.19 0.33 -7.42
C ALA A 258 -8.09 -0.25 -8.30
N ILE A 259 -6.94 -0.58 -7.73
CA ILE A 259 -5.87 -1.25 -8.46
C ILE A 259 -5.29 -2.42 -7.65
N LEU A 260 -5.25 -3.56 -8.31
CA LEU A 260 -4.76 -4.84 -7.80
C LEU A 260 -3.50 -5.18 -8.60
N THR A 261 -2.32 -4.99 -8.03
CA THR A 261 -1.06 -5.16 -8.76
C THR A 261 0.13 -5.41 -7.82
N HIS A 262 1.32 -5.62 -8.37
CA HIS A 262 2.58 -5.51 -7.62
C HIS A 262 2.94 -4.04 -7.40
N GLY A 263 3.67 -3.75 -6.34
CA GLY A 263 4.15 -2.39 -6.09
C GLY A 263 5.33 -2.34 -5.12
N LYS A 264 5.77 -1.12 -4.88
CA LYS A 264 6.78 -0.74 -3.90
C LYS A 264 6.44 0.64 -3.34
N GLU A 265 7.32 1.19 -2.50
CA GLU A 265 7.06 2.49 -1.89
C GLU A 265 6.85 3.59 -2.95
N GLY A 266 5.69 4.26 -2.88
CA GLY A 266 5.31 5.37 -3.77
C GLY A 266 4.99 5.00 -5.23
N SER A 267 5.02 3.72 -5.63
CA SER A 267 4.79 3.31 -7.03
C SER A 267 4.26 1.89 -7.19
N ILE A 268 3.50 1.67 -8.25
CA ILE A 268 2.99 0.36 -8.67
C ILE A 268 3.62 -0.10 -9.98
N TYR A 269 3.52 -1.39 -10.29
CA TYR A 269 3.94 -1.95 -11.56
C TYR A 269 2.77 -2.10 -12.54
N GLY A 270 3.03 -1.79 -13.81
CA GLY A 270 2.28 -2.38 -14.93
C GLY A 270 2.73 -3.80 -15.23
N THR A 271 2.02 -4.50 -16.12
CA THR A 271 2.39 -5.85 -16.58
C THR A 271 3.68 -5.90 -17.39
N ASP A 272 4.06 -4.77 -17.99
CA ASP A 272 5.36 -4.49 -18.61
C ASP A 272 6.48 -4.19 -17.59
N GLU A 273 6.19 -4.32 -16.30
CA GLU A 273 7.11 -4.12 -15.17
C GLU A 273 7.64 -2.69 -15.05
N ARG A 274 6.99 -1.74 -15.75
CA ARG A 274 7.29 -0.32 -15.61
C ARG A 274 6.56 0.26 -14.41
N LEU A 275 7.26 1.13 -13.70
CA LEU A 275 6.76 1.81 -12.53
C LEU A 275 5.85 2.98 -12.92
N VAL A 276 4.67 3.01 -12.33
CA VAL A 276 3.75 4.15 -12.34
C VAL A 276 3.72 4.72 -10.92
N LYS A 277 4.02 6.03 -10.76
CA LYS A 277 3.93 6.69 -9.46
C LYS A 277 2.47 6.78 -9.02
N ILE A 278 2.20 6.68 -7.72
CA ILE A 278 0.85 6.95 -7.20
C ILE A 278 0.42 8.40 -7.48
N GLU A 279 1.36 9.34 -7.49
CA GLU A 279 1.14 10.74 -7.88
C GLU A 279 0.63 10.87 -9.33
N ASP A 280 1.13 10.05 -10.26
CA ASP A 280 0.68 10.04 -11.68
C ASP A 280 -0.76 9.51 -11.82
N ILE A 281 -1.31 8.85 -10.79
CA ILE A 281 -2.64 8.23 -10.76
C ILE A 281 -3.64 9.14 -10.03
N VAL A 282 -3.27 9.62 -8.84
CA VAL A 282 -4.12 10.44 -7.96
C VAL A 282 -4.10 11.90 -8.38
N GLY A 283 -2.92 12.42 -8.70
CA GLY A 283 -2.71 13.82 -9.10
C GLY A 283 -3.67 14.30 -10.17
N PRO A 284 -3.89 13.57 -11.29
CA PRO A 284 -4.80 13.99 -12.36
C PRO A 284 -6.26 14.28 -11.91
N PHE A 285 -6.73 13.74 -10.78
CA PHE A 285 -8.06 13.99 -10.21
C PHE A 285 -8.12 15.15 -9.19
N GLY A 286 -7.04 15.92 -9.04
CA GLY A 286 -7.03 17.14 -8.23
C GLY A 286 -8.07 18.17 -8.70
N SER A 287 -8.55 19.01 -7.78
CA SER A 287 -9.64 19.96 -8.01
C SER A 287 -9.31 21.06 -9.03
N ASP A 288 -8.02 21.23 -9.34
CA ASP A 288 -7.47 22.08 -10.40
C ASP A 288 -7.40 21.38 -11.76
N ARG A 289 -7.42 20.04 -11.78
CA ARG A 289 -7.19 19.18 -12.96
C ARG A 289 -8.40 18.38 -13.40
N CYS A 290 -9.41 18.20 -12.55
CA CYS A 290 -10.68 17.55 -12.87
C CYS A 290 -11.87 18.31 -12.22
N PRO A 291 -12.23 19.52 -12.70
CA PRO A 291 -13.18 20.41 -12.01
C PRO A 291 -14.59 19.82 -11.79
N THR A 292 -15.00 18.85 -12.60
CA THR A 292 -16.29 18.14 -12.49
C THR A 292 -16.38 17.21 -11.28
N LEU A 293 -15.26 16.98 -10.57
CA LEU A 293 -15.13 16.25 -9.30
C LEU A 293 -14.82 17.18 -8.10
N ASN A 294 -15.00 18.49 -8.21
CA ASN A 294 -14.80 19.41 -7.10
C ASN A 294 -15.89 19.25 -6.04
N GLY A 295 -15.52 19.15 -4.76
CA GLY A 295 -16.44 18.88 -3.65
C GLY A 295 -17.01 17.45 -3.62
N LYS A 296 -16.55 16.57 -4.51
CA LYS A 296 -17.00 15.19 -4.67
C LYS A 296 -15.93 14.20 -4.18
N PRO A 297 -16.27 13.17 -3.41
CA PRO A 297 -15.28 12.24 -2.89
C PRO A 297 -14.64 11.38 -4.00
N LYS A 298 -13.32 11.23 -3.91
CA LYS A 298 -12.45 10.54 -4.88
C LYS A 298 -11.70 9.43 -4.13
N LEU A 299 -12.14 8.19 -4.28
CA LEU A 299 -11.72 7.06 -3.45
C LEU A 299 -10.74 6.15 -4.22
N PHE A 300 -9.54 5.96 -3.69
CA PHE A 300 -8.47 5.17 -4.29
C PHE A 300 -8.13 3.97 -3.40
N PHE A 301 -8.47 2.76 -3.84
CA PHE A 301 -8.17 1.50 -3.15
C PHE A 301 -6.93 0.84 -3.77
N LEU A 302 -5.85 0.72 -3.00
CA LEU A 302 -4.51 0.41 -3.52
C LEU A 302 -4.01 -0.93 -2.95
N GLN A 303 -4.35 -2.04 -3.62
CA GLN A 303 -3.89 -3.39 -3.29
C GLN A 303 -2.57 -3.69 -3.99
N ALA A 304 -1.49 -3.19 -3.37
CA ALA A 304 -0.11 -3.45 -3.77
C ALA A 304 0.81 -3.46 -2.53
N CYS A 305 1.95 -4.15 -2.62
CA CYS A 305 3.03 -4.00 -1.64
C CYS A 305 3.58 -2.56 -1.65
N ARG A 306 4.13 -2.11 -0.52
CA ARG A 306 4.86 -0.83 -0.41
C ARG A 306 6.32 -1.02 -0.03
N GLY A 307 6.80 -2.25 -0.06
CA GLY A 307 8.18 -2.66 0.16
C GLY A 307 8.25 -4.16 0.41
N GLU A 308 9.39 -4.58 0.96
CA GLU A 308 9.76 -5.99 1.11
C GLU A 308 9.84 -6.45 2.57
N ARG A 309 9.61 -5.54 3.53
CA ARG A 309 9.61 -5.89 4.95
C ARG A 309 8.39 -6.74 5.29
N PHE A 310 8.63 -7.81 6.03
CA PHE A 310 7.58 -8.52 6.76
C PHE A 310 7.41 -7.85 8.13
N ASP A 311 6.15 -7.73 8.57
CA ASP A 311 5.82 -7.25 9.90
C ASP A 311 5.74 -8.46 10.84
N GLY A 312 6.59 -8.51 11.88
CA GLY A 312 6.57 -9.61 12.85
C GLY A 312 5.43 -9.52 13.86
N GLY A 313 4.71 -8.38 13.92
CA GLY A 313 3.77 -8.08 14.98
C GLY A 313 4.43 -7.83 16.33
N VAL A 314 3.60 -7.47 17.30
CA VAL A 314 3.91 -7.40 18.74
C VAL A 314 2.73 -7.98 19.51
N GLU A 315 2.94 -8.39 20.75
CA GLU A 315 1.83 -8.81 21.62
C GLU A 315 0.87 -7.64 21.85
N ALA A 316 -0.44 -7.90 21.72
CA ALA A 316 -1.46 -6.88 21.92
C ALA A 316 -1.73 -6.71 23.42
N THR A 317 -1.49 -5.50 23.93
CA THR A 317 -1.99 -5.07 25.24
C THR A 317 -3.07 -4.00 25.05
N ASP A 318 -4.20 -4.15 25.75
CA ASP A 318 -5.35 -3.24 25.65
C ASP A 318 -5.13 -1.93 26.43
N GLY A 319 -4.04 -1.23 26.12
CA GLY A 319 -3.61 0.00 26.79
C GLY A 319 -2.82 -0.22 28.09
N THR A 320 -2.74 -1.45 28.61
CA THR A 320 -1.83 -1.81 29.71
C THR A 320 -0.38 -1.79 29.21
N ALA A 321 0.35 -0.74 29.56
CA ALA A 321 1.76 -0.62 29.18
C ALA A 321 2.58 -1.80 29.74
N VAL A 322 3.21 -2.58 28.86
CA VAL A 322 4.25 -3.53 29.27
C VAL A 322 5.44 -2.70 29.72
N PRO A 323 5.93 -2.84 30.98
CA PRO A 323 7.13 -2.15 31.41
C PRO A 323 8.33 -2.63 30.56
N PRO A 324 9.34 -1.77 30.30
CA PRO A 324 10.54 -2.19 29.58
C PRO A 324 11.17 -3.43 30.23
N THR A 325 11.34 -4.50 29.45
CA THR A 325 11.86 -5.78 29.99
C THR A 325 13.37 -5.73 30.15
N ASP A 326 13.83 -5.17 31.27
CA ASP A 326 15.25 -5.16 31.62
C ASP A 326 15.73 -6.55 32.08
N LYS A 327 16.63 -7.15 31.31
CA LYS A 327 17.41 -8.31 31.74
C LYS A 327 18.69 -7.87 32.46
N ALA A 328 18.64 -7.67 33.77
CA ALA A 328 19.62 -8.23 34.74
C ALA A 328 19.51 -7.61 36.16
N ALA A 329 19.20 -8.48 37.13
CA ALA A 329 19.69 -8.57 38.52
C ALA A 329 20.09 -7.30 39.31
N GLY A 330 19.48 -7.12 40.49
CA GLY A 330 19.97 -6.24 41.56
C GLY A 330 18.98 -6.06 42.70
N ASP A 331 19.01 -6.94 43.70
CA ASP A 331 18.25 -6.82 44.95
C ASP A 331 18.93 -5.82 45.91
N ASP A 332 18.20 -4.85 46.48
CA ASP A 332 17.98 -4.74 47.96
C ASP A 332 17.16 -3.48 48.35
N ARG A 333 16.33 -3.65 49.39
CA ARG A 333 15.71 -2.63 50.31
C ARG A 333 14.67 -1.60 49.82
N ALA A 334 13.45 -1.83 50.28
CA ALA A 334 12.39 -0.84 50.43
C ALA A 334 12.69 0.24 51.49
N LYS A 335 12.12 1.43 51.28
CA LYS A 335 11.52 2.28 52.33
C LYS A 335 10.30 3.01 51.77
N ASP A 336 9.17 2.91 52.47
CA ASP A 336 8.00 3.76 52.24
C ASP A 336 8.28 5.21 52.62
N GLN A 337 7.68 6.16 51.90
CA GLN A 337 7.05 7.35 52.50
C GLN A 337 6.12 8.11 51.54
N GLU A 338 4.85 8.16 51.95
CA GLU A 338 3.81 9.20 51.76
C GLU A 338 3.47 9.78 50.37
N LYS A 339 2.18 9.65 50.02
CA LYS A 339 1.50 10.43 48.97
C LYS A 339 1.15 11.83 49.50
N PRO A 340 1.30 12.89 48.69
CA PRO A 340 0.49 14.09 48.83
C PRO A 340 -0.96 13.81 48.35
N GLN A 341 -1.95 14.26 49.11
CA GLN A 341 -3.29 14.49 48.58
C GLN A 341 -3.28 15.79 47.78
N VAL A 342 -4.00 15.83 46.65
CA VAL A 342 -4.31 17.06 45.91
C VAL A 342 -5.79 17.00 45.59
N ASP A 343 -6.51 18.09 45.88
CA ASP A 343 -7.97 18.11 45.89
C ASP A 343 -8.60 18.11 44.50
N GLU A 344 -9.68 17.33 44.34
CA GLU A 344 -10.57 17.38 43.16
C GLU A 344 -11.53 18.57 43.28
N GLN A 345 -11.20 19.71 42.63
CA GLN A 345 -12.13 20.81 42.37
C GLN A 345 -11.54 21.87 41.40
N ASP A 346 -11.85 21.77 40.09
CA ASP A 346 -12.32 22.90 39.23
C ASP A 346 -12.48 22.57 37.71
N ASP A 347 -12.13 21.37 37.24
CA ASP A 347 -12.04 21.09 35.79
C ASP A 347 -13.37 21.17 35.00
N ASP A 348 -14.52 20.92 35.63
CA ASP A 348 -15.84 20.88 34.96
C ASP A 348 -16.26 22.21 34.32
N GLN A 349 -15.75 23.36 34.79
CA GLN A 349 -16.08 24.66 34.20
C GLN A 349 -15.33 24.89 32.89
N LEU A 350 -14.11 24.37 32.74
CA LEU A 350 -13.27 24.56 31.57
C LEU A 350 -13.80 23.76 30.36
N VAL A 351 -14.21 22.51 30.58
CA VAL A 351 -14.79 21.66 29.53
C VAL A 351 -16.10 22.26 29.00
N ASN A 352 -16.99 22.71 29.89
CA ASN A 352 -18.25 23.34 29.51
C ASN A 352 -18.04 24.69 28.79
N LYS A 353 -17.02 25.46 29.17
CA LYS A 353 -16.67 26.72 28.50
C LYS A 353 -16.13 26.49 27.07
N MET A 354 -15.33 25.45 26.86
CA MET A 354 -14.89 25.05 25.51
C MET A 354 -16.05 24.52 24.66
N LEU A 355 -16.95 23.71 25.24
CA LEU A 355 -18.12 23.19 24.54
C LEU A 355 -19.07 24.31 24.08
N LYS A 356 -19.24 25.36 24.91
CA LYS A 356 -20.09 26.50 24.57
C LYS A 356 -19.51 27.36 23.43
N MET A 357 -18.19 27.56 23.40
CA MET A 357 -17.52 28.24 22.27
C MET A 357 -17.63 27.44 20.95
N ALA A 358 -17.66 26.10 21.01
CA ALA A 358 -17.87 25.26 19.83
C ALA A 358 -19.32 25.32 19.29
N LEU A 359 -20.30 25.57 20.15
CA LEU A 359 -21.72 25.66 19.79
C LEU A 359 -22.12 27.07 19.29
N ASP A 360 -21.60 28.15 19.88
CA ASP A 360 -21.87 29.53 19.44
C ASP A 360 -21.16 29.90 18.10
N SER A 361 -20.36 28.98 17.53
CA SER A 361 -19.71 29.15 16.23
C SER A 361 -20.62 28.88 15.02
N THR A 362 -21.90 28.58 15.23
CA THR A 362 -22.88 28.36 14.16
C THR A 362 -23.49 29.66 13.61
N ASP A 363 -22.65 30.52 13.02
CA ASP A 363 -23.14 31.49 12.03
C ASP A 363 -22.07 31.86 10.98
N SER A 364 -22.51 32.16 9.75
CA SER A 364 -21.73 32.68 8.60
C SER A 364 -20.78 31.78 7.78
N PHE A 365 -20.81 30.43 7.86
CA PHE A 365 -20.08 29.61 6.86
C PHE A 365 -20.76 29.50 5.48
N ALA A 366 -21.98 30.01 5.35
CA ALA A 366 -22.68 30.13 4.07
C ALA A 366 -22.20 31.35 3.27
N SER A 367 -21.77 31.12 2.02
CA SER A 367 -21.48 32.14 1.00
C SER A 367 -20.21 33.01 1.18
N SER A 368 -19.08 32.38 1.47
CA SER A 368 -17.80 32.82 0.88
C SER A 368 -17.21 31.71 0.02
N ARG A 369 -16.69 32.03 -1.17
CA ARG A 369 -15.95 31.08 -2.01
C ARG A 369 -14.55 30.87 -1.42
N SER A 370 -14.48 30.11 -0.33
CA SER A 370 -13.21 29.71 0.29
C SER A 370 -12.42 28.83 -0.68
N LYS A 371 -11.12 29.10 -0.81
CA LYS A 371 -10.22 28.30 -1.67
C LYS A 371 -9.83 27.03 -0.93
N VAL A 372 -10.32 25.88 -1.38
CA VAL A 372 -9.87 24.57 -0.89
C VAL A 372 -8.56 24.13 -1.57
N PRO A 373 -7.70 23.34 -0.91
CA PRO A 373 -6.51 22.76 -1.52
C PRO A 373 -6.83 21.88 -2.75
N SER A 374 -5.90 21.77 -3.69
CA SER A 374 -6.10 21.00 -4.94
C SER A 374 -6.24 19.49 -4.75
N GLN A 375 -5.90 18.95 -3.57
CA GLN A 375 -6.08 17.53 -3.21
C GLN A 375 -7.20 17.33 -2.18
N SER A 376 -8.23 18.19 -2.17
CA SER A 376 -9.42 18.01 -1.35
C SER A 376 -10.27 16.82 -1.78
N ASP A 377 -11.03 16.28 -0.83
CA ASP A 377 -12.08 15.28 -1.06
C ASP A 377 -11.53 13.98 -1.66
N MET A 378 -10.38 13.52 -1.15
CA MET A 378 -9.75 12.26 -1.56
C MET A 378 -9.58 11.29 -0.39
N LEU A 379 -9.63 10.00 -0.67
CA LEU A 379 -9.20 8.92 0.23
C LEU A 379 -8.26 7.99 -0.51
N LEU A 380 -7.08 7.72 0.03
CA LEU A 380 -6.13 6.73 -0.50
C LEU A 380 -6.01 5.59 0.52
N ALA A 381 -6.78 4.53 0.32
CA ALA A 381 -6.79 3.34 1.17
C ALA A 381 -5.71 2.35 0.68
N TYR A 382 -4.50 2.46 1.26
CA TYR A 382 -3.41 1.52 0.98
C TYR A 382 -3.57 0.23 1.78
N ALA A 383 -3.37 -0.91 1.12
CA ALA A 383 -3.45 -2.23 1.75
C ALA A 383 -2.41 -2.49 2.85
N THR A 384 -1.30 -1.75 2.87
CA THR A 384 -0.21 -1.92 3.84
C THR A 384 0.50 -0.59 4.14
N VAL A 385 1.24 -0.54 5.23
CA VAL A 385 2.11 0.58 5.65
C VAL A 385 3.35 0.72 4.74
N PRO A 386 3.97 1.91 4.63
CA PRO A 386 5.17 2.13 3.81
C PRO A 386 6.32 1.18 4.18
N GLY A 387 6.99 0.62 3.17
CA GLY A 387 8.12 -0.30 3.36
C GLY A 387 7.76 -1.78 3.58
N PHE A 388 6.48 -2.11 3.78
CA PHE A 388 6.02 -3.48 4.07
C PHE A 388 5.32 -4.17 2.89
N VAL A 389 5.24 -5.50 2.98
CA VAL A 389 4.48 -6.35 2.05
C VAL A 389 2.97 -6.22 2.27
N SER A 390 2.18 -6.63 1.26
CA SER A 390 0.76 -6.93 1.39
C SER A 390 0.51 -8.37 0.96
N TRP A 391 -0.29 -9.10 1.73
CA TRP A 391 -0.51 -10.54 1.62
C TRP A 391 -1.73 -10.89 0.77
N ARG A 392 -1.65 -12.03 0.09
CA ARG A 392 -2.68 -12.59 -0.78
C ARG A 392 -2.65 -14.11 -0.74
N ASN A 393 -3.84 -14.70 -0.58
CA ASN A 393 -4.08 -16.13 -0.75
C ASN A 393 -4.41 -16.40 -2.23
N SER A 394 -3.88 -17.49 -2.79
CA SER A 394 -4.06 -17.86 -4.21
C SER A 394 -5.49 -18.28 -4.57
N GLU A 395 -6.26 -18.78 -3.61
CA GLU A 395 -7.62 -19.28 -3.79
C GLU A 395 -8.67 -18.28 -3.31
N ARG A 396 -8.39 -17.56 -2.22
CA ARG A 396 -9.37 -16.67 -1.56
C ARG A 396 -9.21 -15.18 -1.92
N GLY A 397 -8.05 -14.76 -2.44
CA GLY A 397 -7.73 -13.33 -2.63
C GLY A 397 -6.93 -12.68 -1.50
N SER A 398 -6.89 -11.35 -1.48
CA SER A 398 -6.09 -10.51 -0.59
C SER A 398 -6.80 -10.17 0.72
N TRP A 399 -6.09 -10.23 1.85
CA TRP A 399 -6.65 -9.94 3.18
C TRP A 399 -7.34 -8.58 3.25
N PHE A 400 -6.71 -7.56 2.68
CA PHE A 400 -7.24 -6.19 2.65
C PHE A 400 -8.52 -6.09 1.81
N ILE A 401 -8.57 -6.71 0.62
CA ILE A 401 -9.75 -6.63 -0.24
C ILE A 401 -10.91 -7.43 0.33
N GLN A 402 -10.68 -8.63 0.86
CA GLN A 402 -11.70 -9.41 1.59
C GLN A 402 -12.30 -8.58 2.74
N ALA A 403 -11.45 -8.10 3.65
CA ALA A 403 -11.88 -7.30 4.78
C ALA A 403 -12.63 -6.03 4.35
N LEU A 404 -12.16 -5.35 3.30
CA LEU A 404 -12.81 -4.18 2.70
C LEU A 404 -14.19 -4.50 2.15
N THR A 405 -14.30 -5.45 1.22
CA THR A 405 -15.56 -5.75 0.52
C THR A 405 -16.62 -6.25 1.49
N GLU A 406 -16.23 -7.12 2.41
CA GLU A 406 -17.14 -7.65 3.42
C GLU A 406 -17.58 -6.61 4.46
N THR A 407 -16.67 -5.73 4.90
CA THR A 407 -17.05 -4.64 5.82
C THR A 407 -18.00 -3.66 5.14
N ILE A 408 -17.81 -3.34 3.85
CA ILE A 408 -18.75 -2.52 3.09
C ILE A 408 -20.10 -3.24 2.94
N ILE A 409 -20.13 -4.55 2.64
CA ILE A 409 -21.38 -5.34 2.59
C ILE A 409 -22.13 -5.34 3.93
N GLN A 410 -21.39 -5.45 5.04
CA GLN A 410 -21.95 -5.53 6.39
C GLN A 410 -22.39 -4.17 6.95
N HIS A 411 -21.70 -3.07 6.59
CA HIS A 411 -21.81 -1.79 7.31
C HIS A 411 -22.05 -0.55 6.44
N ALA A 412 -22.14 -0.64 5.10
CA ALA A 412 -22.37 0.54 4.24
C ALA A 412 -23.74 1.22 4.46
N ARG A 413 -24.62 0.57 5.20
CA ARG A 413 -25.94 1.05 5.61
C ARG A 413 -25.88 1.98 6.81
N ASP A 414 -25.10 1.61 7.82
CA ASP A 414 -25.11 2.14 9.18
C ASP A 414 -23.89 3.00 9.49
N GLU A 415 -22.76 2.78 8.81
CA GLU A 415 -21.48 3.42 9.11
C GLU A 415 -20.97 4.34 8.00
N ASP A 416 -20.17 5.34 8.40
CA ASP A 416 -19.43 6.16 7.45
C ASP A 416 -18.15 5.46 6.98
N LEU A 417 -17.63 5.87 5.82
CA LEU A 417 -16.48 5.22 5.18
C LEU A 417 -15.21 5.22 6.05
N LEU A 418 -14.98 6.22 6.91
CA LEU A 418 -13.80 6.23 7.77
C LEU A 418 -13.97 5.28 8.96
N SER A 419 -15.18 5.17 9.51
CA SER A 419 -15.53 4.10 10.47
C SER A 419 -15.33 2.71 9.84
N MET A 420 -15.88 2.47 8.65
CA MET A 420 -15.69 1.20 7.92
C MET A 420 -14.20 0.91 7.65
N ILE A 421 -13.42 1.89 7.20
CA ILE A 421 -11.97 1.71 6.98
C ILE A 421 -11.22 1.41 8.30
N THR A 422 -11.69 1.95 9.43
CA THR A 422 -11.15 1.63 10.76
C THR A 422 -11.49 0.18 11.16
N MET A 423 -12.69 -0.30 10.84
CA MET A 423 -13.05 -1.72 11.01
C MET A 423 -12.21 -2.63 10.09
N VAL A 424 -11.93 -2.23 8.85
CA VAL A 424 -11.01 -2.94 7.93
C VAL A 424 -9.60 -3.01 8.52
N ASN A 425 -9.09 -1.90 9.04
CA ASN A 425 -7.79 -1.86 9.74
C ASN A 425 -7.77 -2.86 10.91
N GLY A 426 -8.80 -2.86 11.75
CA GLY A 426 -8.93 -3.80 12.87
C GLY A 426 -8.99 -5.26 12.43
N LYS A 427 -9.81 -5.57 11.40
CA LYS A 427 -9.92 -6.92 10.81
C LYS A 427 -8.57 -7.39 10.25
N VAL A 428 -7.89 -6.59 9.41
CA VAL A 428 -6.59 -6.97 8.81
C VAL A 428 -5.50 -7.15 9.86
N ALA A 429 -5.40 -6.25 10.85
CA ALA A 429 -4.38 -6.33 11.89
C ALA A 429 -4.59 -7.50 12.86
N ARG A 430 -5.84 -7.78 13.26
CA ARG A 430 -6.14 -8.75 14.32
C ARG A 430 -6.37 -10.16 13.78
N ALA A 431 -7.25 -10.31 12.78
CA ALA A 431 -7.70 -11.63 12.32
C ALA A 431 -6.67 -12.37 11.47
N PHE A 432 -5.96 -11.66 10.59
CA PHE A 432 -5.06 -12.29 9.62
C PHE A 432 -3.62 -12.45 10.13
N GLU A 433 -2.98 -13.54 9.74
CA GLU A 433 -1.60 -13.87 10.07
C GLU A 433 -1.01 -14.82 9.01
N SER A 434 0.29 -14.71 8.73
CA SER A 434 0.95 -15.60 7.77
C SER A 434 1.27 -16.96 8.40
N SER A 435 1.07 -18.05 7.66
CA SER A 435 1.61 -19.38 7.99
C SER A 435 3.14 -19.50 7.88
N SER A 436 3.82 -18.47 7.35
CA SER A 436 5.26 -18.47 7.20
C SER A 436 5.99 -18.45 8.55
N ALA A 437 7.19 -19.04 8.59
CA ALA A 437 8.07 -18.97 9.75
C ALA A 437 8.33 -17.48 10.08
N GLY A 438 7.82 -17.03 11.24
CA GLY A 438 7.78 -15.63 11.64
C GLY A 438 6.38 -15.06 11.90
N ARG A 439 5.28 -15.78 11.58
CA ARG A 439 3.88 -15.41 11.94
C ARG A 439 3.52 -13.95 11.64
N HIS A 440 3.85 -13.53 10.43
CA HIS A 440 3.81 -12.12 10.06
C HIS A 440 2.39 -11.53 9.96
N LYS A 441 2.29 -10.23 10.25
CA LYS A 441 1.06 -9.43 10.27
C LYS A 441 0.98 -8.48 9.07
N GLN A 442 -0.11 -7.71 9.00
CA GLN A 442 -0.32 -6.65 8.01
C GLN A 442 -1.14 -5.51 8.64
N MET A 443 -0.82 -4.27 8.32
CA MET A 443 -1.56 -3.09 8.76
C MET A 443 -1.86 -2.19 7.55
N PRO A 444 -3.11 -2.08 7.07
CA PRO A 444 -3.48 -1.11 6.04
C PRO A 444 -3.30 0.32 6.56
N ALA A 445 -3.06 1.24 5.63
CA ALA A 445 -2.62 2.60 5.95
C ALA A 445 -3.38 3.64 5.11
N PRO A 446 -4.64 3.97 5.49
CA PRO A 446 -5.42 4.97 4.79
C PRO A 446 -4.83 6.38 4.96
N VAL A 447 -4.91 7.18 3.91
CA VAL A 447 -4.63 8.63 3.94
C VAL A 447 -5.91 9.34 3.50
N THR A 448 -6.48 10.19 4.35
CA THR A 448 -7.74 10.89 4.08
C THR A 448 -7.52 12.40 3.95
N MET A 449 -8.18 12.98 2.95
CA MET A 449 -8.34 14.41 2.72
C MET A 449 -9.83 14.74 2.49
N LEU A 450 -10.73 13.87 2.98
CA LEU A 450 -12.18 14.09 2.98
C LEU A 450 -12.54 15.24 3.91
N THR A 451 -13.45 16.11 3.46
CA THR A 451 -13.91 17.33 4.17
C THR A 451 -15.28 17.15 4.83
N LYS A 452 -15.98 16.06 4.50
CA LYS A 452 -17.31 15.68 5.01
C LYS A 452 -17.36 14.18 5.32
N LYS A 453 -18.35 13.75 6.10
CA LYS A 453 -18.66 12.31 6.25
C LYS A 453 -19.16 11.73 4.93
N LEU A 454 -18.80 10.47 4.66
CA LEU A 454 -19.24 9.74 3.46
C LEU A 454 -19.99 8.48 3.88
N TYR A 455 -21.29 8.49 3.70
CA TYR A 455 -22.14 7.31 3.75
C TYR A 455 -22.51 6.91 2.32
N PHE A 456 -22.63 5.61 2.03
CA PHE A 456 -22.99 5.17 0.68
C PHE A 456 -24.50 5.07 0.44
N PHE A 457 -25.31 5.08 1.50
CA PHE A 457 -26.78 4.93 1.48
C PHE A 457 -27.29 3.87 0.47
N PRO A 458 -26.89 2.58 0.59
CA PRO A 458 -27.35 1.50 -0.30
C PRO A 458 -28.86 1.51 -0.56
N GLY A 459 -29.28 1.40 -1.82
CA GLY A 459 -30.69 1.43 -2.21
C GLY A 459 -31.35 2.82 -2.29
N HIS A 460 -30.77 3.85 -1.69
CA HIS A 460 -31.32 5.22 -1.75
C HIS A 460 -30.75 6.01 -2.94
N TYR A 461 -31.66 6.44 -3.81
CA TYR A 461 -31.37 7.22 -5.01
C TYR A 461 -32.41 8.34 -5.23
N GLU A 462 -31.98 9.42 -5.89
CA GLU A 462 -32.81 10.53 -6.39
C GLU A 462 -32.84 10.57 -7.93
#